data_AF-A0A8H6UME6-F1
#
_entry.id   AF-A0A8H6UME6-F1
#
_cell.length_a   1.000
_cell.length_b   1.000
_cell.length_c   1.000
_cell.angle_alpha   90.00
_cell.angle_beta   90.00
_cell.angle_gamma   90.00
#
_symmetry.space_group_name_H-M   'P 1'
#
loop_
_entity.id
_entity.type
_entity.pdbx_description
1 polymer ?
#
loop_
_entity_poly.entity_id
_entity_poly.type
_entity_poly.pdbx_seq_one_letter_code
_entity_poly.pdbx_strand_id
1 'polypeptide(L)'
;METPAEDIPKGWTNDPALFEGFFFYESAEAHLARCHGINDPKPLLRTTPDTGDMAYIITSGGRFYWGHLMVDCMAEITKPKTWPEILRALATKGEKGLKMKILRPVLVDEDPRGEKTIVEGQGPSVPSGSDVPSTLEK
;
A
#
# COMPACT_ATOMS: atom_id res chain seq x y z
N MET A 1 12.36 16.92 11.18
CA MET A 1 11.24 17.83 10.88
C MET A 1 10.15 17.45 11.84
N GLU A 2 9.78 18.35 12.73
CA GLU A 2 8.79 18.10 13.77
C GLU A 2 7.50 18.84 13.39
N THR A 3 6.35 18.16 13.50
CA THR A 3 5.04 18.75 13.22
C THR A 3 4.34 19.02 14.54
N PRO A 4 4.05 20.29 14.89
CA PRO A 4 3.22 20.59 16.05
C PRO A 4 1.84 19.95 15.88
N ALA A 5 1.28 19.37 16.96
CA ALA A 5 -0.02 18.71 16.92
C ALA A 5 -1.16 19.67 16.52
N GLU A 6 -1.00 20.97 16.78
CA GLU A 6 -1.97 22.03 16.46
C GLU A 6 -2.09 22.31 14.95
N ASP A 7 -1.09 21.93 14.16
CA ASP A 7 -1.06 22.13 12.71
C ASP A 7 -1.55 20.89 11.92
N ILE A 8 -1.99 19.84 12.62
CA ILE A 8 -2.46 18.61 12.00
C ILE A 8 -3.87 18.81 11.43
N PRO A 9 -4.07 18.59 10.12
CA PRO A 9 -5.40 18.69 9.51
C PRO A 9 -6.40 17.72 10.14
N LYS A 10 -7.67 18.12 10.23
CA LYS A 10 -8.74 17.23 10.70
C LYS A 10 -8.76 15.94 9.88
N GLY A 11 -8.87 14.80 10.57
CA GLY A 11 -8.86 13.47 9.94
C GLY A 11 -7.45 12.93 9.67
N TRP A 12 -6.41 13.63 10.11
CA TRP A 12 -5.02 13.19 10.05
C TRP A 12 -4.42 13.09 11.44
N THR A 13 -3.34 12.32 11.55
CA THR A 13 -2.58 12.16 12.79
C THR A 13 -1.09 11.99 12.51
N ASN A 14 -0.27 12.52 13.41
CA ASN A 14 1.16 12.27 13.51
C ASN A 14 1.53 11.48 14.79
N ASP A 15 0.54 10.91 15.50
CA ASP A 15 0.74 10.19 16.76
C ASP A 15 1.66 8.95 16.55
N PRO A 16 2.86 8.93 17.16
CA PRO A 16 3.79 7.81 17.04
C PRO A 16 3.19 6.45 17.41
N ALA A 17 2.26 6.41 18.39
CA ALA A 17 1.62 5.15 18.80
C ALA A 17 0.79 4.52 17.66
N LEU A 18 0.25 5.36 16.76
CA LEU A 18 -0.47 4.90 15.58
C LEU A 18 0.47 4.53 14.42
N PHE A 19 1.77 4.84 14.52
CA PHE A 19 2.79 4.41 13.55
C PHE A 19 3.54 3.14 13.97
N GLU A 20 3.61 2.85 15.27
CA GLU A 20 4.40 1.74 15.83
C GLU A 20 4.03 0.34 15.27
N GLY A 21 2.83 0.18 14.70
CA GLY A 21 2.43 -1.03 13.96
C GLY A 21 2.10 -0.79 12.48
N PHE A 22 2.19 0.45 12.00
CA PHE A 22 1.82 0.83 10.63
C PHE A 22 3.04 0.97 9.72
N PHE A 23 4.18 1.43 10.23
CA PHE A 23 5.32 1.76 9.37
C PHE A 23 6.63 1.24 9.96
N PHE A 24 6.94 -0.02 9.64
CA PHE A 24 8.20 -0.68 9.95
C PHE A 24 8.77 -1.33 8.68
N TYR A 25 10.02 -1.78 8.70
CA TYR A 25 10.71 -2.21 7.47
C TYR A 25 9.96 -3.27 6.64
N GLU A 26 9.30 -4.21 7.31
CA GLU A 26 8.52 -5.28 6.68
C GLU A 26 7.03 -4.95 6.49
N SER A 27 6.61 -3.72 6.80
CA SER A 27 5.21 -3.31 6.60
C SER A 27 4.88 -3.15 5.12
N ALA A 28 3.61 -3.30 4.77
CA ALA A 28 3.13 -3.20 3.39
C ALA A 28 3.43 -1.80 2.80
N GLU A 29 3.33 -0.76 3.61
CA GLU A 29 3.62 0.63 3.30
C GLU A 29 5.10 0.82 2.97
N ALA A 30 6.00 0.28 3.79
CA ALA A 30 7.44 0.37 3.58
C ALA A 30 7.87 -0.45 2.37
N HIS A 31 7.27 -1.62 2.16
CA HIS A 31 7.48 -2.44 0.96
C HIS A 31 7.00 -1.70 -0.30
N LEU A 32 5.78 -1.15 -0.29
CA LEU A 32 5.22 -0.39 -1.42
C LEU A 32 6.11 0.81 -1.80
N ALA A 33 6.62 1.54 -0.80
CA ALA A 33 7.56 2.63 -1.03
C ALA A 33 8.84 2.16 -1.74
N ARG A 34 9.43 1.03 -1.31
CA ARG A 34 10.61 0.44 -1.97
C ARG A 34 10.32 -0.02 -3.39
N CYS A 35 9.15 -0.62 -3.63
CA CYS A 35 8.68 -0.97 -4.97
C CYS A 35 8.51 0.24 -5.89
N HIS A 36 8.56 1.47 -5.37
CA HIS A 36 8.54 2.71 -6.16
C HIS A 36 9.87 3.47 -6.10
N GLY A 37 10.96 2.81 -5.67
CA GLY A 37 12.30 3.37 -5.60
C GLY A 37 12.51 4.37 -4.46
N ILE A 38 11.62 4.38 -3.46
CA ILE A 38 11.72 5.27 -2.30
C ILE A 38 12.48 4.52 -1.19
N ASN A 39 13.72 4.94 -0.96
CA ASN A 39 14.62 4.36 0.05
C ASN A 39 14.57 5.17 1.35
N ASP A 40 14.78 4.51 2.50
CA ASP A 40 14.68 5.11 3.85
C ASP A 40 13.41 5.97 4.05
N PRO A 41 12.20 5.45 3.75
CA PRO A 41 10.97 6.22 3.92
C PRO A 41 10.69 6.47 5.40
N LYS A 42 10.31 7.69 5.75
CA LYS A 42 9.89 8.08 7.10
C LYS A 42 8.43 8.52 7.09
N PRO A 43 7.55 7.91 7.90
CA PRO A 43 6.17 8.33 7.99
C PRO A 43 6.08 9.72 8.63
N LEU A 44 5.19 10.56 8.12
CA LEU A 44 4.92 11.89 8.68
C LEU A 44 3.47 12.05 9.12
N LEU A 45 2.54 11.53 8.32
CA LEU A 45 1.10 11.66 8.54
C LEU A 45 0.39 10.41 8.07
N ARG A 46 -0.71 10.07 8.72
CA ARG A 46 -1.70 9.12 8.21
C ARG A 46 -3.10 9.61 8.51
N THR A 47 -4.07 9.16 7.73
CA THR A 47 -5.48 9.37 8.06
C THR A 47 -5.86 8.64 9.34
N THR A 48 -6.75 9.24 10.12
CA THR A 48 -7.25 8.63 11.35
C THR A 48 -8.23 7.51 11.04
N PRO A 49 -8.30 6.42 11.85
CA PRO A 49 -9.13 5.26 11.54
C PRO A 49 -10.63 5.56 11.36
N ASP A 50 -11.15 6.61 12.01
CA ASP A 50 -12.55 7.05 11.90
C ASP A 50 -12.92 7.57 10.51
N THR A 51 -11.94 7.96 9.70
CA THR A 51 -12.18 8.39 8.31
C THR A 51 -12.48 7.22 7.37
N GLY A 52 -12.05 6.00 7.72
CA GLY A 52 -12.06 4.84 6.84
C GLY A 52 -11.10 4.94 5.64
N ASP A 53 -10.36 6.04 5.52
CA ASP A 53 -9.33 6.26 4.51
C ASP A 53 -8.00 5.67 5.01
N MET A 54 -7.21 5.12 4.10
CA MET A 54 -5.90 4.51 4.37
C MET A 54 -4.76 5.27 3.67
N ALA A 55 -4.97 6.57 3.44
CA ALA A 55 -3.97 7.47 2.93
C ALA A 55 -2.91 7.83 3.98
N TYR A 56 -1.67 8.00 3.52
CA TYR A 56 -0.54 8.38 4.35
C TYR A 56 0.46 9.23 3.57
N ILE A 57 1.28 9.97 4.31
CA ILE A 57 2.36 10.78 3.75
C ILE A 57 3.68 10.34 4.38
N ILE A 58 4.66 10.08 3.52
CA ILE A 58 6.04 9.78 3.90
C ILE A 58 7.00 10.83 3.33
N THR A 59 8.19 10.91 3.91
CA THR A 59 9.30 11.67 3.34
C THR A 59 10.51 10.79 3.10
N SER A 60 11.25 11.09 2.03
CA SER A 60 12.54 10.49 1.71
C SER A 60 13.33 11.46 0.83
N GLY A 61 14.63 11.58 1.07
CA GLY A 61 15.53 12.40 0.24
C GLY A 61 15.10 13.87 0.09
N GLY A 62 14.41 14.45 1.09
CA GLY A 62 13.89 15.82 1.04
C GLY A 62 12.63 16.01 0.19
N ARG A 63 11.98 14.93 -0.24
CA ARG A 63 10.70 14.94 -0.96
C ARG A 63 9.58 14.37 -0.11
N PHE A 64 8.35 14.59 -0.54
CA PHE A 64 7.14 14.11 0.11
C PHE A 64 6.36 13.24 -0.86
N TYR A 65 5.79 12.16 -0.33
CA TYR A 65 5.06 11.20 -1.12
C TYR A 65 3.74 10.87 -0.45
N TRP A 66 2.71 10.73 -1.27
CA TRP A 66 1.40 10.25 -0.90
C TRP A 66 1.32 8.76 -1.21
N GLY A 67 0.91 7.98 -0.22
CA GLY A 67 0.61 6.56 -0.38
C GLY A 67 -0.83 6.26 -0.01
N HIS A 68 -1.42 5.27 -0.67
CA HIS A 68 -2.74 4.77 -0.33
C HIS A 68 -2.78 3.25 -0.43
N LEU A 69 -3.04 2.58 0.70
CA LEU A 69 -2.93 1.12 0.79
C LEU A 69 -3.97 0.37 -0.04
N MET A 70 -5.22 0.82 -0.08
CA MET A 70 -6.28 0.07 -0.80
C MET A 70 -6.08 -0.02 -2.31
N VAL A 71 -5.24 0.82 -2.89
CA VAL A 71 -5.05 0.92 -4.35
C VAL A 71 -3.58 0.77 -4.75
N ASP A 72 -2.72 0.37 -3.80
CA ASP A 72 -1.28 0.17 -3.98
C ASP A 72 -0.60 1.29 -4.78
N CYS A 73 -1.01 2.54 -4.52
CA CYS A 73 -0.53 3.70 -5.27
C CYS A 73 0.47 4.51 -4.45
N MET A 74 1.53 4.95 -5.12
CA MET A 74 2.48 5.92 -4.61
C MET A 74 2.60 7.09 -5.58
N ALA A 75 2.56 8.31 -5.05
CA ALA A 75 2.68 9.52 -5.83
C ALA A 75 3.62 10.53 -5.14
N GLU A 76 4.48 11.19 -5.91
CA GLU A 76 5.28 12.31 -5.41
C GLU A 76 4.40 13.55 -5.30
N ILE A 77 4.43 14.22 -4.15
CA ILE A 77 3.80 15.54 -3.96
C ILE A 77 4.75 16.58 -4.59
N THR A 78 4.41 17.00 -5.81
CA THR A 78 5.23 17.95 -6.58
C THR A 78 4.98 19.41 -6.19
N LYS A 79 3.77 19.71 -5.68
CA LYS A 79 3.43 21.00 -5.06
C LYS A 79 2.35 20.81 -3.98
N PRO A 80 2.44 21.55 -2.87
CA PRO A 80 3.58 22.36 -2.44
C PRO A 80 4.80 21.49 -2.06
N LYS A 81 5.99 22.09 -2.00
CA LYS A 81 7.26 21.36 -1.79
C LYS A 81 7.76 21.38 -0.36
N THR A 82 7.15 22.19 0.51
CA THR A 82 7.55 22.30 1.91
C THR A 82 6.46 21.74 2.79
N TRP A 83 6.88 21.17 3.92
CA TRP A 83 5.96 20.49 4.82
C TRP A 83 4.87 21.38 5.42
N PRO A 84 5.16 22.60 5.92
CA PRO A 84 4.10 23.48 6.44
C PRO A 84 3.08 23.88 5.37
N GLU A 85 3.52 24.03 4.11
CA GLU A 85 2.61 24.32 3.02
C GLU A 85 1.74 23.12 2.64
N ILE A 86 2.28 21.89 2.74
CA ILE A 86 1.52 20.65 2.53
C ILE A 86 0.42 20.53 3.58
N LEU A 87 0.74 20.72 4.86
CA LEU A 87 -0.25 20.70 5.95
C LEU A 87 -1.34 21.75 5.73
N ARG A 88 -0.95 22.99 5.37
CA ARG A 88 -1.92 24.05 5.06
C ARG A 88 -2.80 23.70 3.85
N ALA A 89 -2.23 23.11 2.80
CA ALA A 89 -3.00 22.67 1.63
C ALA A 89 -4.01 21.58 1.99
N LEU A 90 -3.61 20.60 2.81
CA LEU A 90 -4.49 19.55 3.32
C LEU A 90 -5.61 20.12 4.19
N ALA A 91 -5.29 21.01 5.13
CA ALA A 91 -6.26 21.62 6.03
C ALA A 91 -7.32 22.46 5.29
N THR A 92 -6.96 23.08 4.16
CA THR A 92 -7.84 24.00 3.42
C THR A 92 -8.59 23.35 2.27
N LYS A 93 -7.97 22.39 1.58
CA LYS A 93 -8.49 21.82 0.32
C LYS A 93 -8.46 20.29 0.29
N GLY A 94 -8.00 19.64 1.36
CA GLY A 94 -7.77 18.20 1.39
C GLY A 94 -6.76 17.76 0.33
N GLU A 95 -6.92 16.54 -0.17
CA GLU A 95 -6.08 15.96 -1.23
C GLU A 95 -6.02 16.85 -2.49
N LYS A 96 -7.13 17.51 -2.86
CA LYS A 96 -7.21 18.43 -4.02
C LYS A 96 -6.30 19.65 -3.89
N GLY A 97 -5.79 19.94 -2.68
CA GLY A 97 -4.78 20.96 -2.44
C GLY A 97 -3.38 20.59 -2.91
N LEU A 98 -3.15 19.31 -3.21
CA LEU A 98 -1.85 18.76 -3.57
C LEU A 98 -1.78 18.45 -5.06
N LYS A 99 -0.68 18.87 -5.70
CA LYS A 99 -0.35 18.43 -7.05
C LYS A 99 0.58 17.23 -6.97
N MET A 100 0.08 16.09 -7.40
CA MET A 100 0.81 14.83 -7.33
C MET A 100 1.24 14.32 -8.70
N LYS A 101 2.30 13.52 -8.72
CA LYS A 101 2.73 12.74 -9.89
C LYS A 101 2.81 11.27 -9.47
N ILE A 102 1.94 10.44 -10.05
CA ILE A 102 1.94 8.99 -9.81
C ILE A 102 3.31 8.42 -10.20
N LEU A 103 3.88 7.61 -9.30
CA LEU A 103 5.12 6.90 -9.54
C LEU A 103 4.80 5.56 -10.21
N ARG A 104 5.67 5.15 -11.13
CA ARG A 104 5.60 3.80 -11.67
C ARG A 104 6.30 2.86 -10.70
N PRO A 105 5.79 1.63 -10.51
CA PRO A 105 6.54 0.60 -9.85
C PRO A 105 7.89 0.40 -10.54
N VAL A 106 8.94 0.35 -9.75
CA VAL A 106 10.23 -0.20 -10.14
C VAL A 106 10.09 -1.70 -9.95
N LEU A 107 10.30 -2.49 -11.00
CA LEU A 107 10.40 -3.94 -10.86
C LEU A 107 11.54 -4.21 -9.87
N VAL A 108 11.19 -4.57 -8.64
CA VAL A 108 12.14 -5.16 -7.71
C VAL A 108 12.14 -6.63 -8.10
N ASP A 109 13.26 -7.14 -8.60
CA ASP A 109 13.48 -8.57 -8.77
C ASP A 109 13.54 -9.21 -7.37
N GLU A 110 12.40 -9.27 -6.69
CA GLU A 110 12.20 -10.16 -5.56
C GLU A 110 12.03 -11.55 -6.14
N ASP A 111 13.11 -12.33 -6.08
CA ASP A 111 13.07 -13.78 -6.25
C ASP A 111 11.87 -14.33 -5.45
N PRO A 112 10.85 -14.93 -6.11
CA PRO A 112 9.62 -15.35 -5.47
C PRO A 112 9.90 -16.57 -4.60
N ARG A 113 10.47 -16.35 -3.42
CA ARG A 113 10.53 -17.37 -2.39
C ARG A 113 9.11 -17.60 -1.86
N GLY A 114 8.40 -18.46 -2.57
CA GLY A 114 7.31 -19.27 -2.04
C GLY A 114 5.91 -18.79 -2.35
N GLU A 115 5.63 -18.35 -3.58
CA GLU A 115 4.29 -18.60 -4.14
C GLU A 115 4.13 -20.12 -4.30
N LYS A 116 3.67 -20.76 -3.22
CA LYS A 116 2.93 -22.01 -3.34
C LYS A 116 1.67 -21.66 -4.13
N THR A 117 1.77 -21.81 -5.45
CA THR A 117 0.62 -21.94 -6.34
C THR A 117 -0.32 -22.93 -5.67
N ILE A 118 -1.41 -22.42 -5.09
CA ILE A 118 -2.61 -23.21 -4.93
C ILE A 118 -3.07 -23.47 -6.36
N VAL A 119 -2.59 -24.59 -6.91
CA VAL A 119 -3.25 -25.22 -8.04
C VAL A 119 -4.65 -25.48 -7.54
N GLU A 120 -5.59 -24.69 -8.06
CA GLU A 120 -7.02 -24.93 -7.96
C GLU A 120 -7.24 -26.35 -8.46
N GLY A 121 -7.27 -27.28 -7.51
CA GLY A 121 -7.56 -28.68 -7.74
C GLY A 121 -8.97 -28.74 -8.28
N GLN A 122 -9.05 -28.78 -9.60
CA GLN A 122 -9.87 -29.69 -10.38
C GLN A 122 -10.89 -30.43 -9.49
N GLY A 123 -12.14 -30.01 -9.60
CA GLY A 123 -13.27 -30.64 -8.88
C GLY A 123 -13.25 -32.16 -9.01
N PRO A 124 -13.88 -32.88 -8.07
CA PRO A 124 -13.80 -34.33 -7.99
C PRO A 124 -14.28 -34.94 -9.30
N SER A 125 -13.32 -35.41 -10.10
CA SER A 125 -13.59 -36.13 -11.34
C SER A 125 -14.02 -37.54 -10.94
N VAL A 126 -15.33 -37.77 -10.95
CA VAL A 126 -15.92 -39.10 -10.83
C VAL A 126 -15.38 -39.95 -11.99
N PRO A 127 -14.73 -41.10 -11.75
CA PRO A 127 -14.42 -42.01 -12.83
C PRO A 127 -15.73 -42.66 -13.31
N SER A 128 -16.16 -42.26 -14.50
CA SER A 128 -17.25 -42.89 -15.24
C SER A 128 -16.78 -44.29 -15.65
N GLY A 129 -17.00 -45.27 -14.77
CA GLY A 129 -16.83 -46.68 -15.05
C GLY A 129 -18.07 -47.23 -15.72
N SER A 130 -18.15 -47.15 -17.04
CA SER A 130 -19.05 -47.97 -17.84
C SER A 130 -18.22 -48.68 -18.89
N ASP A 131 -17.75 -49.88 -18.55
CA ASP A 131 -17.46 -50.88 -19.56
C ASP A 131 -17.86 -52.25 -19.01
N VAL A 132 -19.00 -52.73 -19.52
CA VAL A 132 -19.46 -54.11 -19.37
C VAL A 132 -19.08 -54.81 -20.67
N PRO A 133 -18.20 -55.82 -20.66
CA PRO A 133 -18.17 -56.80 -21.73
C PRO A 133 -18.96 -58.03 -21.28
N SER A 134 -20.14 -58.23 -21.88
CA SER A 134 -20.78 -59.54 -21.94
C SER A 134 -20.05 -60.42 -22.95
N THR A 135 -19.53 -61.57 -22.52
CA THR A 135 -19.40 -62.83 -23.29
C THR A 135 -18.88 -63.90 -22.33
N LEU A 136 -19.69 -64.89 -21.94
CA LEU A 136 -20.03 -66.15 -22.63
C LEU A 136 -19.13 -67.32 -22.17
N GLU A 137 -19.76 -68.23 -21.43
CA GLU A 137 -19.55 -69.68 -21.27
C GLU A 137 -18.20 -70.27 -20.79
N LYS A 138 -18.28 -71.04 -19.70
CA LYS A 138 -18.19 -72.51 -19.74
C LYS A 138 -18.88 -73.16 -18.53
#